data_AF-A0A2P4QWR7-F1
#
_entry.id   AF-A0A2P4QWR7-F1
#
_cell.length_a   1.000
_cell.length_b   1.000
_cell.length_c   1.000
_cell.angle_alpha   90.00
_cell.angle_beta   90.00
_cell.angle_gamma   90.00
#
_symmetry.space_group_name_H-M   'P 1'
#
loop_
_entity.id
_entity.type
_entity.pdbx_description
1 polymer ?
#
loop_
_entity_poly.entity_id
_entity_poly.type
_entity_poly.pdbx_seq_one_letter_code
_entity_poly.pdbx_strand_id
1 'polypeptide(L)' 'MSDNYNEIFIIDLGLCKPINNSQDSGNNDNEIYGVLPYMAPEILRKKPYTLASDIYSFSMIMWEFT' A
#
# COMPACT_ATOMS: atom_id res chain seq x y z
N MET A 1 6.26 20.19 19.68
CA MET A 1 5.17 19.35 19.13
C MET A 1 3.87 19.97 19.57
N SER A 2 2.91 20.15 18.66
CA SER A 2 1.54 20.50 19.01
C SER A 2 0.93 19.33 19.78
N ASP A 3 0.45 19.53 21.01
CA ASP A 3 -0.17 18.49 21.86
C ASP A 3 -1.60 18.13 21.42
N ASN A 4 -1.83 18.11 20.10
CA ASN A 4 -3.13 17.83 19.53
C ASN A 4 -3.28 16.33 19.29
N TYR A 5 -3.75 15.62 20.32
CA TYR A 5 -3.94 14.16 20.32
C TYR A 5 -5.01 13.64 19.34
N ASN A 6 -5.64 14.52 18.56
CA ASN A 6 -6.69 14.19 17.59
C ASN A 6 -6.19 14.15 16.14
N GLU A 7 -4.88 14.19 15.91
CA GLU A 7 -4.29 14.14 14.57
C GLU A 7 -3.89 12.71 14.20
N ILE A 8 -4.30 12.27 13.00
CA ILE A 8 -3.96 10.96 12.44
C ILE A 8 -2.90 11.16 11.36
N PHE A 9 -1.82 10.39 11.44
CA PHE A 9 -0.71 10.46 10.51
C PHE A 9 -0.51 9.11 9.80
N ILE A 10 -0.31 9.15 8.49
CA ILE A 10 0.24 8.01 7.76
C ILE A 10 1.75 8.04 7.96
N ILE A 11 2.30 6.95 8.49
CA ILE A 11 3.73 6.77 8.76
C ILE A 11 4.26 5.54 8.02
N ASP A 12 5.56 5.29 8.12
CA ASP A 12 6.23 4.16 7.46
C ASP A 12 6.08 4.13 5.93
N LEU A 13 6.74 5.08 5.28
CA LEU A 13 6.79 5.19 3.81
C LEU A 13 8.01 4.46 3.21
N GLY A 14 8.65 3.55 3.97
CA GLY A 14 9.90 2.88 3.56
C GLY A 14 9.76 2.03 2.30
N LEU A 15 8.54 1.61 1.96
CA LEU A 15 8.22 0.82 0.77
C LEU A 15 7.52 1.62 -0.33
N CYS A 16 7.27 2.91 -0.13
CA CYS A 16 6.60 3.75 -1.13
C CYS A 16 7.48 3.92 -2.37
N LYS A 17 6.89 3.70 -3.55
CA LYS A 17 7.57 3.82 -4.85
C LYS A 17 6.80 4.78 -5.77
N PRO A 18 7.49 5.57 -6.62
CA PRO A 18 6.82 6.34 -7.66
C PRO A 18 6.10 5.41 -8.63
N ILE A 19 4.83 5.69 -8.93
CA ILE A 19 4.01 4.92 -9.89
C ILE A 19 4.71 4.81 -11.26
N ASN A 20 5.39 5.88 -11.66
CA ASN A 20 6.00 6.06 -12.97
C ASN A 20 7.18 5.10 -13.22
N ASN A 21 7.85 4.63 -12.16
CA ASN A 21 9.03 3.78 -12.26
C ASN A 21 8.71 2.28 -12.26
N SER A 22 7.44 1.92 -11.99
CA SER A 22 7.00 0.51 -11.91
C SER A 22 6.76 -0.14 -13.28
N GLN A 23 6.73 0.65 -14.35
CA GLN A 23 6.53 0.16 -15.72
C GLN A 23 7.84 -0.06 -16.49
N ASP A 24 8.97 0.46 -15.99
CA ASP A 24 10.21 0.58 -16.75
C ASP A 24 11.38 -0.15 -16.07
N SER A 25 11.25 -1.48 -15.92
CA SER A 25 12.41 -2.36 -15.77
C SER A 25 12.03 -3.77 -16.20
N GLY A 26 12.43 -4.13 -17.42
CA GLY A 26 12.22 -5.45 -18.02
C GLY A 26 12.99 -6.59 -17.39
N ASN A 27 13.31 -6.58 -16.09
CA ASN A 27 14.00 -7.68 -15.42
C ASN A 27 13.61 -7.79 -13.93
N ASN A 28 12.87 -8.86 -13.59
CA ASN A 28 12.91 -9.56 -12.30
C ASN A 28 12.15 -9.03 -11.04
N ASP A 29 11.23 -8.07 -11.16
CA ASP A 29 10.55 -7.49 -9.98
C ASP A 29 9.24 -8.20 -9.57
N ASN A 30 9.24 -9.54 -9.52
CA ASN A 30 8.08 -10.35 -9.09
C ASN A 30 7.88 -10.40 -7.56
N GLU A 31 8.60 -9.56 -6.81
CA GLU A 31 8.53 -9.52 -5.36
C GLU A 31 7.28 -8.75 -4.91
N ILE A 32 6.42 -9.46 -4.20
CA ILE A 32 5.22 -8.90 -3.58
C ILE A 32 5.65 -8.30 -2.24
N TYR A 33 5.44 -6.99 -2.06
CA TYR A 33 5.71 -6.29 -0.81
C TYR A 33 4.40 -5.83 -0.16
N GLY A 34 4.37 -5.84 1.17
CA GLY A 34 3.24 -5.38 1.96
C GLY A 34 2.81 -6.40 3.01
N VAL A 35 1.78 -6.05 3.77
CA VAL A 35 1.26 -6.86 4.88
C VAL A 35 0.06 -7.66 4.38
N LEU A 36 0.17 -8.99 4.37
CA LEU A 36 -0.74 -9.91 3.68
C LEU A 36 -2.25 -9.66 3.95
N PRO A 37 -2.70 -9.42 5.21
CA PRO A 37 -4.12 -9.13 5.49
C PRO A 37 -4.70 -7.91 4.77
N TYR A 38 -3.88 -6.89 4.48
CA TYR A 38 -4.34 -5.62 3.91
C TYR A 38 -4.08 -5.52 2.40
N MET A 39 -3.59 -6.59 1.79
CA MET A 39 -3.15 -6.56 0.41
C MET A 39 -4.30 -6.78 -0.56
N ALA A 40 -4.38 -5.91 -1.57
CA ALA A 40 -5.42 -6.00 -2.59
C ALA A 40 -5.25 -7.27 -3.46
N PRO A 41 -6.36 -7.86 -3.95
CA PRO A 41 -6.33 -9.13 -4.67
C PRO A 41 -5.54 -9.08 -5.99
N GLU A 42 -5.44 -7.92 -6.62
CA GLU A 42 -4.60 -7.71 -7.81
C GLU A 42 -3.11 -7.86 -7.50
N ILE A 43 -2.65 -7.41 -6.33
CA ILE A 43 -1.25 -7.53 -5.89
C ILE A 43 -0.91 -9.00 -5.62
N LEU A 44 -1.82 -9.74 -4.97
CA LEU A 44 -1.69 -11.18 -4.76
C LEU A 44 -1.61 -11.97 -6.07
N ARG A 45 -2.21 -11.43 -7.14
CA ARG A 45 -2.16 -11.97 -8.51
C ARG A 45 -0.98 -11.45 -9.32
N LYS A 46 -0.02 -10.78 -8.68
CA LYS A 46 1.17 -10.17 -9.32
C LYS A 46 0.80 -9.19 -10.44
N LYS A 47 -0.36 -8.54 -10.34
CA LYS A 47 -0.70 -7.42 -11.21
C LYS A 47 -0.07 -6.13 -10.64
N PRO A 48 0.11 -5.10 -11.49
CA PRO A 48 0.69 -3.84 -11.05
C PRO A 48 -0.09 -3.20 -9.90
N TYR A 49 0.65 -2.51 -9.03
CA TYR A 49 0.08 -1.65 -8.01
C TYR A 49 -0.72 -0.52 -8.63
N THR A 50 -1.89 -0.22 -8.08
CA THR A 50 -2.74 0.89 -8.54
C THR A 50 -3.28 1.69 -7.36
N LEU A 51 -3.86 2.86 -7.62
CA LEU A 51 -4.59 3.62 -6.61
C LEU A 51 -5.73 2.81 -5.97
N ALA A 52 -6.35 1.88 -6.70
CA ALA A 52 -7.39 1.02 -6.13
C ALA A 52 -6.83 0.07 -5.06
N SER A 53 -5.54 -0.27 -5.14
CA SER A 53 -4.86 -1.12 -4.16
C SER A 53 -4.69 -0.40 -2.82
N ASP A 54 -4.39 0.91 -2.83
CA ASP A 54 -4.37 1.77 -1.62
C ASP A 54 -5.76 1.86 -0.97
N ILE A 55 -6.82 2.01 -1.78
CA ILE A 55 -8.19 2.11 -1.28
C ILE A 55 -8.63 0.80 -0.62
N TYR A 56 -8.29 -0.34 -1.22
CA TYR A 56 -8.58 -1.65 -0.64
C TYR A 56 -7.87 -1.84 0.70
N SER A 57 -6.57 -1.53 0.78
CA SER A 57 -5.80 -1.71 2.01
C SER A 57 -6.32 -0.81 3.15
N PHE A 58 -6.66 0.45 2.85
CA PHE A 58 -7.32 1.34 3.79
C PHE A 58 -8.68 0.78 4.25
N SER A 59 -9.47 0.20 3.35
CA SER A 59 -10.76 -0.41 3.69
C SER A 59 -10.60 -1.61 4.63
N MET A 60 -9.57 -2.44 4.43
CA MET A 60 -9.25 -3.56 5.33
C MET A 60 -8.84 -3.06 6.71
N ILE A 61 -8.05 -1.98 6.80
CA ILE A 61 -7.73 -1.34 8.09
C ILE A 61 -9.02 -0.87 8.78
N MET A 62 -9.92 -0.20 8.07
CA MET A 62 -11.20 0.26 8.62
C MET A 62 -12.11 -0.89 9.07
N TRP A 63 -12.09 -2.03 8.36
CA TRP A 63 -12.85 -3.22 8.73
C TRP A 63 -12.43 -3.79 10.09
N GLU A 64 -11.13 -3.76 10.42
CA GLU A 64 -10.63 -4.20 11.73
C GLU A 64 -11.13 -3.33 12.90
N PHE A 65 -11.64 -2.13 12.64
CA PHE A 65 -12.24 -1.25 13.65
C PHE A 65 -13.76 -1.42 13.81
N THR A 66 -14.37 -2.40 13.11
CA THR A 66 -15.79 -2.74 13.23
C THR A 66 -16.02 -3.79 14.31
#